data_AF-A0A267GP97-F1
#
_entry.id   AF-A0A267GP97-F1
#
_cell.length_a   1.000
_cell.length_b   1.000
_cell.length_c   1.000
_cell.angle_alpha   90.00
_cell.angle_beta   90.00
_cell.angle_gamma   90.00
#
_symmetry.space_group_name_H-M   'P 1'
#
loop_
_entity.id
_entity.type
_entity.pdbx_description
1 polymer ?
#
loop_
_entity_poly.entity_id
_entity_poly.type
_entity_poly.pdbx_seq_one_letter_code
_entity_poly.pdbx_strand_id
1 'polypeptide(L)'
;MGKQRKRRDNQAADSHAKGRRFFRHHKKLSQQKQQQQQQRTCISFFADSRPNIRRQNAIGAKSVDDAIKKAAIVNELLGDKSAGGSVGGAAVALSLAKPGATAEVTRRLALDCEFVGCGYQGKDNMLARVSIVNQFGTVLLDKFVQPTEPVTDYRTRVSGITARLLQSRGEPFSEVHASVAQLLRNRILIGHAVKNDLKALRLDHPKADTRDTQTYRPFRALFNGGRPGLKALTERLLGRRIQTGRHDSVTDAQATMRLYTLVKRRWEAELKANKAGKKLAATSTGAKKLQDTTGDDDDE
;
A
#
# COMPACT_ATOMS: atom_id res chain seq x y z
N MET A 1 7.22 -17.64 86.84
CA MET A 1 7.99 -17.76 85.57
C MET A 1 7.50 -16.84 84.43
N GLY A 2 6.97 -15.63 84.72
CA GLY A 2 6.33 -14.77 83.69
C GLY A 2 7.16 -13.57 83.18
N LYS A 3 8.34 -13.29 83.75
CA LYS A 3 9.13 -12.10 83.40
C LYS A 3 10.26 -12.33 82.39
N GLN A 4 10.60 -13.58 82.05
CA GLN A 4 11.67 -13.92 81.08
C GLN A 4 11.17 -14.16 79.64
N ARG A 5 9.89 -14.51 79.43
CA ARG A 5 9.32 -14.70 78.08
C ARG A 5 9.06 -13.36 77.36
N LYS A 6 8.50 -12.36 78.05
CA LYS A 6 8.20 -11.03 77.46
C LYS A 6 9.44 -10.21 77.04
N ARG A 7 10.65 -10.52 77.53
CA ARG A 7 11.89 -9.84 77.12
C ARG A 7 12.50 -10.43 75.84
N ARG A 8 12.29 -11.72 75.57
CA ARG A 8 12.84 -12.37 74.36
C ARG A 8 12.04 -12.04 73.10
N ASP A 9 10.72 -11.88 73.24
CA ASP A 9 9.86 -11.55 72.08
C ASP A 9 10.03 -10.10 71.61
N ASN A 10 10.34 -9.15 72.51
CA ASN A 10 10.63 -7.76 72.15
C ASN A 10 12.02 -7.54 71.52
N GLN A 11 13.02 -8.40 71.80
CA GLN A 11 14.33 -8.33 71.16
C GLN A 11 14.34 -8.94 69.74
N ALA A 12 13.47 -9.92 69.48
CA ALA A 12 13.33 -10.54 68.16
C ALA A 12 12.60 -9.63 67.15
N ALA A 13 11.62 -8.84 67.60
CA ALA A 13 10.90 -7.91 66.73
C ALA A 13 11.74 -6.68 66.31
N ASP A 14 12.61 -6.17 67.19
CA ASP A 14 13.44 -4.99 66.91
C ASP A 14 14.67 -5.30 66.02
N SER A 15 15.21 -6.52 66.10
CA SER A 15 16.28 -7.00 65.21
C SER A 15 15.80 -7.26 63.77
N HIS A 16 14.56 -7.78 63.60
CA HIS A 16 13.94 -7.96 62.28
C HIS A 16 13.56 -6.63 61.60
N ALA A 17 13.12 -5.62 62.36
CA ALA A 17 12.79 -4.30 61.83
C ALA A 17 14.04 -3.50 61.39
N LYS A 18 15.15 -3.62 62.12
CA LYS A 18 16.43 -2.99 61.77
C LYS A 18 17.06 -3.61 60.52
N GLY A 19 17.01 -4.93 60.35
CA GLY A 19 17.48 -5.62 59.15
C GLY A 19 16.73 -5.22 57.87
N ARG A 20 15.40 -5.08 57.94
CA ARG A 20 14.58 -4.65 56.79
C ARG A 20 14.79 -3.19 56.39
N ARG A 21 15.07 -2.29 57.34
CA ARG A 21 15.44 -0.89 57.02
C ARG A 21 16.83 -0.79 56.39
N PHE A 22 17.80 -1.56 56.88
CA PHE A 22 19.16 -1.56 56.33
C PHE A 22 19.19 -2.07 54.87
N PHE A 23 18.46 -3.15 54.58
CA PHE A 23 18.36 -3.70 53.22
C PHE A 23 17.64 -2.75 52.24
N ARG A 24 16.58 -2.05 52.68
CA ARG A 24 15.87 -1.06 51.85
C ARG A 24 16.72 0.18 51.55
N HIS A 25 17.56 0.60 52.48
CA HIS A 25 18.44 1.76 52.29
C HIS A 25 19.63 1.44 51.37
N HIS A 26 20.26 0.28 51.54
CA HIS A 26 21.35 -0.17 50.65
C HIS A 26 20.87 -0.42 49.20
N LYS A 27 19.66 -0.97 49.01
CA LYS A 27 19.11 -1.19 47.66
C LYS A 27 18.76 0.12 46.94
N LYS A 28 18.30 1.15 47.69
CA LYS A 28 18.08 2.50 47.14
C LYS A 28 19.39 3.22 46.80
N LEU A 29 20.42 3.15 47.65
CA LEU A 29 21.74 3.74 47.39
C LEU A 29 22.46 3.07 46.20
N SER A 30 22.31 1.76 46.03
CA SER A 30 22.83 1.02 44.86
C SER A 30 22.14 1.42 43.55
N GLN A 31 20.81 1.56 43.55
CA GLN A 31 20.06 2.00 42.36
C GLN A 31 20.35 3.47 42.00
N GLN A 32 20.52 4.35 43.00
CA GLN A 32 20.83 5.76 42.76
C GLN A 32 22.25 5.96 42.22
N LYS A 33 23.23 5.14 42.67
CA LYS A 33 24.58 5.11 42.10
C LYS A 33 24.59 4.55 40.67
N GLN A 34 23.80 3.51 40.37
CA GLN A 34 23.63 3.01 39.00
C GLN A 34 22.97 4.03 38.07
N GLN A 35 21.95 4.76 38.54
CA GLN A 35 21.32 5.83 37.75
C GLN A 35 22.25 7.03 37.52
N GLN A 36 23.03 7.46 38.51
CA GLN A 36 24.02 8.53 38.32
C GLN A 36 25.18 8.09 37.41
N GLN A 37 25.61 6.82 37.47
CA GLN A 37 26.63 6.30 36.56
C GLN A 37 26.10 6.14 35.13
N GLN A 38 24.85 5.71 34.95
CA GLN A 38 24.17 5.71 33.65
C GLN A 38 24.01 7.13 33.11
N GLN A 39 23.64 8.11 33.95
CA GLN A 39 23.52 9.52 33.58
C GLN A 39 24.87 10.15 33.21
N ARG A 40 25.96 9.79 33.91
CA ARG A 40 27.32 10.24 33.54
C ARG A 40 27.81 9.60 32.25
N THR A 41 27.50 8.33 31.99
CA THR A 41 27.86 7.67 30.72
C THR A 41 27.10 8.22 29.52
N CYS A 42 25.84 8.63 29.64
CA CYS A 42 25.13 9.24 28.51
C CYS A 42 25.50 10.72 28.27
N ILE A 43 26.09 11.42 29.24
CA ILE A 43 26.62 12.78 29.04
C ILE A 43 28.06 12.73 28.47
N SER A 44 28.87 11.72 28.80
CA SER A 44 30.22 11.55 28.23
C SER A 44 30.26 10.86 26.86
N PHE A 45 29.18 10.22 26.41
CA PHE A 45 29.07 9.66 25.05
C PHE A 45 28.64 10.71 24.00
N PHE A 46 28.23 11.90 24.44
CA PHE A 46 27.74 12.99 23.58
C PHE A 46 28.71 14.16 23.41
N ALA A 47 29.92 14.08 23.97
CA ALA A 47 30.87 15.20 24.00
C ALA A 47 32.06 15.09 23.03
N ASP A 48 32.16 14.04 22.21
CA ASP A 48 33.23 13.93 21.21
C ASP A 48 32.74 13.37 19.88
N SER A 49 31.94 14.18 19.19
CA SER A 49 31.73 14.10 17.75
C SER A 49 31.26 15.46 17.27
N ARG A 50 32.19 16.40 17.12
CA ARG A 50 31.93 17.64 16.38
C ARG A 50 31.53 17.24 14.95
N PRO A 51 30.30 17.48 14.49
CA PRO A 51 29.99 17.27 13.08
C PRO A 51 30.78 18.31 12.29
N ASN A 52 31.59 17.84 11.34
CA ASN A 52 32.22 18.69 10.34
C ASN A 52 31.10 19.40 9.55
N ILE A 53 30.84 20.67 9.88
CA ILE A 53 29.75 21.53 9.40
C ILE A 53 29.66 21.60 7.87
N ARG A 54 30.72 21.23 7.13
CA ARG A 54 30.70 21.13 5.67
C ARG A 54 29.97 19.90 5.09
N ARG A 55 29.73 18.82 5.86
CA ARG A 55 29.04 17.61 5.35
C ARG A 55 27.51 17.62 5.55
N GLN A 56 26.98 18.40 6.48
CA GLN A 56 25.51 18.45 6.71
C GLN A 56 24.76 19.23 5.61
N ASN A 57 25.39 20.23 5.00
CA ASN A 57 24.75 21.02 3.92
C ASN A 57 24.53 20.22 2.62
N ALA A 58 25.32 19.18 2.35
CA ALA A 58 25.17 18.36 1.14
C ALA A 58 24.03 17.33 1.22
N ILE A 59 23.68 16.86 2.43
CA ILE A 59 22.57 15.92 2.66
C ILE A 59 21.24 16.68 2.66
N GLY A 60 21.22 17.91 3.21
CA GLY A 60 20.06 18.80 3.17
C GLY A 60 19.71 19.27 1.74
N ALA A 61 20.71 19.64 0.94
CA ALA A 61 20.48 20.10 -0.44
C ALA A 61 19.88 19.02 -1.35
N LYS A 62 20.40 17.77 -1.31
CA LYS A 62 19.82 16.65 -2.07
C LYS A 62 18.37 16.36 -1.67
N SER A 63 18.05 16.49 -0.39
CA SER A 63 16.68 16.27 0.12
C SER A 63 15.70 17.35 -0.35
N VAL A 64 16.13 18.62 -0.39
CA VAL A 64 15.28 19.75 -0.82
C VAL A 64 15.09 19.74 -2.33
N ASP A 65 16.15 19.54 -3.10
CA ASP A 65 16.06 19.44 -4.56
C ASP A 65 15.21 18.25 -5.01
N ASP A 66 15.35 17.10 -4.35
CA ASP A 66 14.50 15.95 -4.59
C ASP A 66 13.05 16.25 -4.21
N ALA A 67 12.80 16.95 -3.10
CA ALA A 67 11.45 17.36 -2.72
C ALA A 67 10.82 18.32 -3.75
N ILE A 68 11.58 19.29 -4.25
CA ILE A 68 11.15 20.23 -5.30
C ILE A 68 10.85 19.48 -6.59
N LYS A 69 11.73 18.60 -7.06
CA LYS A 69 11.50 17.77 -8.25
C LYS A 69 10.26 16.88 -8.08
N LYS A 70 10.11 16.28 -6.90
CA LYS A 70 8.95 15.45 -6.55
C LYS A 70 7.65 16.27 -6.55
N ALA A 71 7.66 17.50 -6.03
CA ALA A 71 6.52 18.41 -6.07
C ALA A 71 6.20 18.87 -7.49
N ALA A 72 7.23 19.14 -8.32
CA ALA A 72 7.05 19.48 -9.73
C ALA A 72 6.37 18.34 -10.51
N ILE A 73 6.80 17.08 -10.32
CA ILE A 73 6.14 15.91 -10.94
C ILE A 73 4.69 15.78 -10.46
N VAL A 74 4.41 16.03 -9.18
CA VAL A 74 3.03 16.03 -8.67
C VAL A 74 2.22 17.14 -9.36
N ASN A 75 2.72 18.36 -9.44
CA ASN A 75 2.05 19.47 -10.13
C ASN A 75 1.82 19.16 -11.62
N GLU A 76 2.79 18.54 -12.29
CA GLU A 76 2.67 18.10 -13.68
C GLU A 76 1.62 16.99 -13.85
N LEU A 77 1.55 16.04 -12.91
CA LEU A 77 0.51 15.01 -12.87
C LEU A 77 -0.88 15.60 -12.61
N LEU A 78 -0.95 16.66 -11.82
CA LEU A 78 -2.16 17.41 -11.50
C LEU A 78 -2.51 18.49 -12.55
N GLY A 79 -1.71 18.63 -13.61
CA GLY A 79 -1.71 19.78 -14.52
C GLY A 79 -3.07 20.21 -15.06
N ASP A 80 -3.28 21.54 -15.03
CA ASP A 80 -4.37 22.38 -15.53
C ASP A 80 -5.80 22.11 -15.02
N LYS A 81 -6.13 22.77 -13.90
CA LYS A 81 -7.50 23.15 -13.48
C LYS A 81 -8.03 24.39 -14.24
N SER A 82 -7.56 24.66 -15.45
CA SER A 82 -7.94 25.84 -16.26
C SER A 82 -9.15 25.62 -17.17
N ALA A 83 -10.08 24.74 -16.80
CA ALA A 83 -11.37 24.61 -17.47
C ALA A 83 -12.52 24.67 -16.44
N GLY A 84 -12.98 25.90 -16.17
CA GLY A 84 -14.35 26.24 -15.77
C GLY A 84 -14.94 25.48 -14.59
N GLY A 85 -14.55 25.85 -13.36
CA GLY A 85 -15.26 25.46 -12.15
C GLY A 85 -14.56 26.00 -10.91
N SER A 86 -15.05 27.12 -10.38
CA SER A 86 -14.61 27.67 -9.10
C SER A 86 -14.75 26.59 -8.02
N VAL A 87 -13.62 26.08 -7.54
CA VAL A 87 -13.53 25.44 -6.23
C VAL A 87 -12.40 26.15 -5.50
N GLY A 88 -12.80 27.10 -4.65
CA GLY A 88 -11.94 27.82 -3.74
C GLY A 88 -11.06 26.88 -2.93
N GLY A 89 -9.89 27.40 -2.56
CA GLY A 89 -8.89 26.71 -1.77
C GLY A 89 -9.46 26.18 -0.47
N ALA A 90 -9.57 24.86 -0.39
CA ALA A 90 -9.48 24.09 0.83
C ALA A 90 -9.01 22.69 0.42
N ALA A 91 -8.08 22.13 1.18
CA ALA A 91 -7.77 20.71 1.14
C ALA A 91 -9.04 19.94 1.53
N VAL A 92 -9.94 19.73 0.58
CA VAL A 92 -11.08 18.82 0.77
C VAL A 92 -10.43 17.45 0.95
N ALA A 93 -10.55 16.89 2.15
CA ALA A 93 -10.30 15.49 2.42
C ALA A 93 -11.20 14.70 1.48
N LEU A 94 -10.69 14.42 0.28
CA LEU A 94 -11.51 13.92 -0.80
C LEU A 94 -11.91 12.50 -0.44
N SER A 95 -13.20 12.31 -0.16
CA SER A 95 -13.80 10.99 -0.05
C SER A 95 -13.34 10.15 -1.25
N LEU A 96 -12.90 8.91 -0.99
CA LEU A 96 -12.41 8.03 -2.06
C LEU A 96 -13.53 7.66 -3.04
N ALA A 97 -14.77 7.64 -2.56
CA ALA A 97 -15.97 7.50 -3.37
C ALA A 97 -16.74 8.82 -3.46
N LYS A 98 -17.39 9.05 -4.60
CA LYS A 98 -18.29 10.20 -4.80
C LYS A 98 -19.62 9.94 -4.06
N PRO A 99 -20.00 10.76 -3.06
CA PRO A 99 -21.28 10.62 -2.39
C PRO A 99 -22.46 10.77 -3.35
N GLY A 100 -23.51 9.98 -3.18
CA GLY A 100 -24.73 10.04 -4.00
C GLY A 100 -24.56 9.56 -5.44
N ALA A 101 -23.43 8.94 -5.80
CA ALA A 101 -23.25 8.34 -7.11
C ALA A 101 -24.06 7.04 -7.26
N THR A 102 -24.55 6.82 -8.46
CA THR A 102 -25.29 5.62 -8.89
C THR A 102 -24.43 4.35 -8.78
N ALA A 103 -25.06 3.22 -8.43
CA ALA A 103 -24.44 1.89 -8.41
C ALA A 103 -24.36 1.26 -9.81
N GLU A 104 -24.26 2.07 -10.85
CA GLU A 104 -24.22 1.61 -12.24
C GLU A 104 -22.85 1.05 -12.62
N VAL A 105 -22.86 0.02 -13.47
CA VAL A 105 -21.64 -0.59 -14.00
C VAL A 105 -21.06 0.30 -15.08
N THR A 106 -19.90 0.90 -14.80
CA THR A 106 -19.23 1.80 -15.75
C THR A 106 -18.16 1.10 -16.57
N ARG A 107 -17.65 1.76 -17.64
CA ARG A 107 -16.58 1.22 -18.50
C ARG A 107 -15.26 0.93 -17.76
N ARG A 108 -15.00 1.60 -16.63
CA ARG A 108 -13.76 1.52 -15.87
C ARG A 108 -14.07 1.01 -14.47
N LEU A 109 -13.46 -0.11 -14.11
CA LEU A 109 -13.67 -0.76 -12.83
C LEU A 109 -12.33 -0.87 -12.11
N ALA A 110 -12.32 -0.63 -10.81
CA ALA A 110 -11.16 -0.95 -9.98
C ALA A 110 -11.43 -2.20 -9.16
N LEU A 111 -10.40 -3.02 -9.01
CA LEU A 111 -10.44 -4.30 -8.31
C LEU A 111 -9.30 -4.36 -7.30
N ASP A 112 -9.59 -4.94 -6.14
CA ASP A 112 -8.61 -5.31 -5.13
C ASP A 112 -9.08 -6.59 -4.41
N CYS A 113 -8.12 -7.42 -4.02
CA CYS A 113 -8.39 -8.69 -3.35
C CYS A 113 -7.61 -8.82 -2.03
N GLU A 114 -8.25 -9.47 -1.06
CA GLU A 114 -7.58 -10.01 0.11
C GLU A 114 -7.29 -11.50 -0.08
N PHE A 115 -6.15 -11.93 0.47
CA PHE A 115 -5.67 -13.30 0.34
C PHE A 115 -5.45 -13.98 1.68
N VAL A 116 -5.63 -15.30 1.67
CA VAL A 116 -5.08 -16.22 2.66
C VAL A 116 -3.90 -16.98 2.04
N GLY A 117 -3.07 -17.56 2.89
CA GLY A 117 -1.92 -18.38 2.55
C GLY A 117 -2.27 -19.87 2.53
N CYS A 118 -1.98 -20.55 1.43
CA CYS A 118 -2.02 -22.01 1.32
C CYS A 118 -0.66 -22.58 0.87
N GLY A 119 -0.64 -23.90 0.67
CA GLY A 119 0.57 -24.62 0.28
C GLY A 119 1.65 -24.63 1.36
N TYR A 120 2.87 -24.95 0.95
CA TYR A 120 4.01 -25.08 1.85
C TYR A 120 4.29 -23.74 2.54
N GLN A 121 4.19 -23.73 3.87
CA GLN A 121 4.38 -22.54 4.72
C GLN A 121 3.42 -21.37 4.41
N GLY A 122 2.28 -21.61 3.74
CA GLY A 122 1.30 -20.55 3.48
C GLY A 122 1.76 -19.49 2.48
N LYS A 123 2.76 -19.80 1.64
CA LYS A 123 3.37 -18.85 0.69
C LYS A 123 2.50 -18.56 -0.53
N ASP A 124 1.63 -19.48 -0.90
CA ASP A 124 0.76 -19.32 -2.06
C ASP A 124 -0.46 -18.47 -1.68
N ASN A 125 -0.77 -17.48 -2.53
CA ASN A 125 -1.92 -16.61 -2.34
C ASN A 125 -3.17 -17.28 -2.89
N MET A 126 -4.17 -17.45 -2.02
CA MET A 126 -5.51 -17.88 -2.41
C MET A 126 -6.53 -16.79 -2.07
N LEU A 127 -7.47 -16.57 -2.97
CA LEU A 127 -8.50 -15.56 -2.85
C LEU A 127 -9.37 -15.78 -1.61
N ALA A 128 -9.61 -14.72 -0.84
CA ALA A 128 -10.46 -14.76 0.35
C ALA A 128 -11.50 -13.64 0.40
N ARG A 129 -11.23 -12.49 -0.24
CA ARG A 129 -12.21 -11.44 -0.50
C ARG A 129 -11.86 -10.75 -1.80
N VAL A 130 -12.86 -10.36 -2.57
CA VAL A 130 -12.70 -9.51 -3.76
C VAL A 130 -13.69 -8.35 -3.68
N SER A 131 -13.21 -7.17 -4.00
CA SER A 131 -14.05 -5.98 -4.11
C SER A 131 -13.84 -5.30 -5.47
N ILE A 132 -14.95 -4.90 -6.09
CA ILE A 132 -14.97 -4.17 -7.36
C ILE A 132 -15.78 -2.90 -7.19
N VAL A 133 -15.21 -1.78 -7.62
CA VAL A 133 -15.87 -0.47 -7.62
C VAL A 133 -15.93 0.13 -9.01
N ASN A 134 -16.97 0.92 -9.27
CA ASN A 134 -17.10 1.67 -10.52
C ASN A 134 -16.20 2.92 -10.54
N GLN A 135 -16.24 3.69 -11.63
CA GLN A 135 -15.42 4.90 -11.79
C GLN A 135 -15.68 6.00 -10.75
N PHE A 136 -16.78 5.92 -10.01
CA PHE A 136 -17.16 6.86 -8.95
C PHE A 136 -16.73 6.36 -7.56
N GLY A 137 -16.18 5.15 -7.46
CA GLY A 137 -15.85 4.49 -6.19
C GLY A 137 -17.05 3.78 -5.54
N THR A 138 -18.20 3.69 -6.21
CA THR A 138 -19.36 2.95 -5.71
C THR A 138 -19.12 1.45 -5.87
N VAL A 139 -19.40 0.69 -4.80
CA VAL A 139 -19.19 -0.77 -4.76
C VAL A 139 -20.20 -1.46 -5.67
N LEU A 140 -19.68 -2.28 -6.59
CA LEU A 140 -20.47 -3.16 -7.46
C LEU A 140 -20.47 -4.60 -6.96
N LEU A 141 -19.36 -5.03 -6.36
CA LEU A 141 -19.17 -6.38 -5.82
C LEU A 141 -18.27 -6.28 -4.60
N ASP A 142 -18.66 -6.92 -3.50
CA ASP A 142 -17.82 -7.12 -2.31
C ASP A 142 -18.16 -8.48 -1.70
N LYS A 143 -17.30 -9.46 -1.93
CA LYS A 143 -17.62 -10.88 -1.68
C LYS A 143 -16.47 -11.55 -0.95
N PHE A 144 -16.81 -12.28 0.11
CA PHE A 144 -15.88 -13.24 0.73
C PHE A 144 -15.93 -14.54 -0.05
N VAL A 145 -14.79 -15.23 -0.15
CA VAL A 145 -14.64 -16.39 -1.02
C VAL A 145 -14.19 -17.59 -0.21
N GLN A 146 -14.86 -18.73 -0.40
CA GLN A 146 -14.42 -19.98 0.19
C GLN A 146 -13.10 -20.43 -0.43
N PRO A 147 -12.08 -20.73 0.40
CA PRO A 147 -10.83 -21.31 -0.06
C PRO A 147 -11.07 -22.63 -0.79
N THR A 148 -10.42 -22.83 -1.94
CA THR A 148 -10.47 -24.11 -2.69
C THR A 148 -9.47 -25.14 -2.18
N GLU A 149 -8.59 -24.74 -1.26
CA GLU A 149 -7.53 -25.56 -0.66
C GLU A 149 -7.48 -25.31 0.86
N PRO A 150 -6.85 -26.22 1.64
CA PRO A 150 -6.62 -25.97 3.06
C PRO A 150 -5.80 -24.70 3.29
N VAL A 151 -6.29 -23.85 4.20
CA VAL A 151 -5.62 -22.61 4.59
C VAL A 151 -4.55 -22.90 5.63
N THR A 152 -3.29 -22.57 5.31
CA THR A 152 -2.14 -22.67 6.22
C THR A 152 -1.99 -21.43 7.08
N ASP A 153 -2.25 -20.24 6.51
CA ASP A 153 -2.16 -18.96 7.21
C ASP A 153 -3.27 -18.01 6.76
N TYR A 154 -4.14 -17.58 7.68
CA TYR A 154 -5.21 -16.63 7.35
C TYR A 154 -4.73 -15.19 7.12
N ARG A 155 -3.49 -14.86 7.53
CA ARG A 155 -2.90 -13.53 7.40
C ARG A 155 -3.75 -12.43 8.03
N THR A 156 -4.54 -12.79 9.05
CA THR A 156 -5.58 -11.96 9.68
C THR A 156 -5.09 -10.58 10.13
N ARG A 157 -3.83 -10.49 10.57
CA ARG A 157 -3.22 -9.23 10.99
C ARG A 157 -3.20 -8.18 9.85
N VAL A 158 -3.06 -8.64 8.62
CA VAL A 158 -3.02 -7.82 7.41
C VAL A 158 -4.41 -7.81 6.76
N SER A 159 -4.94 -8.97 6.36
CA SER A 159 -6.16 -9.05 5.53
C SER A 159 -7.48 -8.92 6.30
N GLY A 160 -7.43 -9.07 7.63
CA GLY A 160 -8.63 -9.15 8.47
C GLY A 160 -9.47 -10.43 8.29
N ILE A 161 -9.07 -11.34 7.41
CA ILE A 161 -9.77 -12.60 7.15
C ILE A 161 -9.60 -13.56 8.33
N THR A 162 -10.67 -14.25 8.70
CA THR A 162 -10.66 -15.32 9.72
C THR A 162 -11.41 -16.55 9.22
N ALA A 163 -11.10 -17.73 9.79
CA ALA A 163 -11.81 -18.97 9.47
C ALA A 163 -13.34 -18.82 9.64
N ARG A 164 -13.76 -18.25 10.78
CA ARG A 164 -15.19 -18.01 11.08
C ARG A 164 -15.85 -17.07 10.08
N LEU A 165 -15.13 -16.05 9.60
CA LEU A 165 -15.65 -15.13 8.61
C LEU A 165 -15.89 -15.83 7.27
N LEU A 166 -14.93 -16.65 6.81
CA LEU A 166 -15.09 -17.40 5.56
C LEU A 166 -16.16 -18.49 5.68
N GLN A 167 -16.29 -19.14 6.83
CA GLN A 167 -17.34 -20.13 7.07
C GLN A 167 -18.75 -19.50 7.05
N SER A 168 -18.90 -18.28 7.56
CA SER A 168 -20.20 -17.61 7.68
C SER A 168 -20.59 -16.78 6.46
N ARG A 169 -19.62 -16.25 5.72
CA ARG A 169 -19.85 -15.30 4.61
C ARG A 169 -19.23 -15.72 3.28
N GLY A 170 -18.37 -16.73 3.28
CA GLY A 170 -17.67 -17.17 2.08
C GLY A 170 -18.65 -17.80 1.09
N GLU A 171 -18.64 -17.27 -0.12
CA GLU A 171 -19.35 -17.84 -1.27
C GLU A 171 -18.42 -18.77 -2.06
N PRO A 172 -18.97 -19.77 -2.79
CA PRO A 172 -18.16 -20.68 -3.60
C PRO A 172 -17.31 -19.92 -4.61
N PHE A 173 -16.04 -20.33 -4.76
CA PHE A 173 -15.10 -19.68 -5.69
C PHE A 173 -15.66 -19.59 -7.11
N SER A 174 -16.34 -20.63 -7.60
CA SER A 174 -16.91 -20.68 -8.96
C SER A 174 -17.95 -19.58 -9.22
N GLU A 175 -18.83 -19.30 -8.25
CA GLU A 175 -19.89 -18.28 -8.36
C GLU A 175 -19.31 -16.87 -8.35
N VAL A 176 -18.38 -16.61 -7.42
CA VAL A 176 -17.68 -15.32 -7.34
C VAL A 176 -16.82 -15.11 -8.58
N HIS A 177 -16.11 -16.13 -9.03
CA HIS A 177 -15.32 -16.11 -10.26
C HIS A 177 -16.17 -15.74 -11.47
N ALA A 178 -17.33 -16.40 -11.66
CA ALA A 178 -18.24 -16.09 -12.77
C ALA A 178 -18.74 -14.63 -12.71
N SER A 179 -19.09 -14.16 -11.52
CA SER A 179 -19.54 -12.77 -11.29
C SER A 179 -18.44 -11.75 -11.63
N VAL A 180 -17.21 -11.99 -11.16
CA VAL A 180 -16.05 -11.13 -11.45
C VAL A 180 -15.73 -11.14 -12.95
N ALA A 181 -15.66 -12.32 -13.57
CA ALA A 181 -15.38 -12.46 -15.01
C ALA A 181 -16.42 -11.72 -15.86
N GLN A 182 -17.70 -11.83 -15.49
CA GLN A 182 -18.79 -11.12 -16.17
C GLN A 182 -18.64 -9.60 -16.05
N LEU A 183 -18.32 -9.08 -14.86
CA LEU A 183 -18.13 -7.65 -14.62
C LEU A 183 -16.93 -7.08 -15.39
N LEU A 184 -15.82 -7.83 -15.48
CA LEU A 184 -14.60 -7.37 -16.13
C LEU A 184 -14.62 -7.48 -17.66
N ARG A 185 -15.54 -8.27 -18.23
CA ARG A 185 -15.63 -8.49 -19.68
C ARG A 185 -15.82 -7.18 -20.44
N ASN A 186 -14.97 -6.92 -21.44
CA ASN A 186 -15.01 -5.72 -22.27
C ASN A 186 -14.97 -4.41 -21.46
N ARG A 187 -14.21 -4.42 -20.36
CA ARG A 187 -14.02 -3.25 -19.48
C ARG A 187 -12.55 -2.93 -19.29
N ILE A 188 -12.32 -1.71 -18.84
CA ILE A 188 -11.01 -1.24 -18.44
C ILE A 188 -10.82 -1.60 -16.97
N LEU A 189 -9.81 -2.42 -16.69
CA LEU A 189 -9.45 -2.83 -15.33
C LEU A 189 -8.39 -1.90 -14.77
N ILE A 190 -8.64 -1.37 -13.58
CA ILE A 190 -7.72 -0.53 -12.83
C ILE A 190 -7.34 -1.28 -11.56
N GLY A 191 -6.05 -1.33 -11.24
CA GLY A 191 -5.58 -2.05 -10.06
C GLY A 191 -4.23 -1.53 -9.57
N HIS A 192 -3.73 -2.15 -8.49
CA HIS A 192 -2.41 -1.85 -7.93
C HIS A 192 -1.65 -3.17 -7.72
N ALA A 193 -0.66 -3.45 -8.56
CA ALA A 193 -0.05 -4.79 -8.65
C ALA A 193 -1.04 -5.89 -9.07
N VAL A 194 -1.97 -5.54 -9.96
CA VAL A 194 -3.19 -6.29 -10.33
C VAL A 194 -2.94 -7.71 -10.83
N LYS A 195 -1.70 -8.00 -11.25
CA LYS A 195 -1.28 -9.36 -11.65
C LYS A 195 -1.47 -10.36 -10.50
N ASN A 196 -1.26 -9.93 -9.25
CA ASN A 196 -1.43 -10.81 -8.09
C ASN A 196 -2.89 -11.20 -7.91
N ASP A 197 -3.79 -10.22 -8.02
CA ASP A 197 -5.24 -10.41 -7.93
C ASP A 197 -5.76 -11.31 -9.05
N LEU A 198 -5.39 -11.01 -10.29
CA LEU A 198 -5.77 -11.80 -11.47
C LEU A 198 -5.27 -13.25 -11.38
N LYS A 199 -4.06 -13.47 -10.85
CA LYS A 199 -3.53 -14.82 -10.60
C LYS A 199 -4.39 -15.57 -9.59
N ALA A 200 -4.74 -14.95 -8.46
CA ALA A 200 -5.58 -15.57 -7.44
C ALA A 200 -7.01 -15.81 -7.92
N LEU A 201 -7.53 -14.94 -8.78
CA LEU A 201 -8.81 -15.07 -9.46
C LEU A 201 -8.77 -16.08 -10.62
N ARG A 202 -7.59 -16.56 -11.06
CA ARG A 202 -7.43 -17.42 -12.25
C ARG A 202 -8.03 -16.78 -13.52
N LEU A 203 -7.90 -15.46 -13.64
CA LEU A 203 -8.39 -14.67 -14.77
C LEU A 203 -7.24 -13.98 -15.50
N ASP A 204 -7.42 -13.82 -16.81
CA ASP A 204 -6.61 -12.95 -17.64
C ASP A 204 -7.39 -11.69 -18.02
N HIS A 205 -6.69 -10.56 -18.12
CA HIS A 205 -7.25 -9.31 -18.64
C HIS A 205 -6.35 -8.72 -19.72
N PRO A 206 -6.89 -8.24 -20.86
CA PRO A 206 -6.07 -7.70 -21.94
C PRO A 206 -5.16 -6.58 -21.45
N LYS A 207 -3.85 -6.69 -21.72
CA LYS A 207 -2.86 -5.66 -21.33
C LYS A 207 -3.21 -4.27 -21.85
N ALA A 208 -3.83 -4.18 -23.02
CA ALA A 208 -4.30 -2.93 -23.61
C ALA A 208 -5.45 -2.29 -22.83
N ASP A 209 -6.14 -3.07 -22.00
CA ASP A 209 -7.27 -2.65 -21.18
C ASP A 209 -6.97 -2.62 -19.67
N THR A 210 -5.73 -2.91 -19.25
CA THR A 210 -5.28 -2.86 -17.84
C THR A 210 -4.54 -1.56 -17.53
N ARG A 211 -4.90 -0.92 -16.41
CA ARG A 211 -4.23 0.26 -15.84
C ARG A 211 -3.72 -0.09 -14.44
N ASP A 212 -2.47 -0.48 -14.34
CA ASP A 212 -1.84 -0.82 -13.06
C ASP A 212 -1.07 0.38 -12.48
N THR A 213 -1.59 0.93 -11.38
CA THR A 213 -1.03 2.11 -10.72
C THR A 213 0.35 1.87 -10.11
N GLN A 214 0.73 0.63 -9.77
CA GLN A 214 2.08 0.34 -9.27
C GLN A 214 3.15 0.45 -10.37
N THR A 215 2.75 0.18 -11.62
CA THR A 215 3.68 0.16 -12.76
C THR A 215 3.63 1.42 -13.62
N TYR A 216 2.66 2.31 -13.38
CA TYR A 216 2.53 3.57 -14.11
C TYR A 216 3.80 4.44 -13.96
N ARG A 217 4.45 4.77 -15.10
CA ARG A 217 5.77 5.41 -15.12
C ARG A 217 5.83 6.71 -14.30
N PRO A 218 4.86 7.65 -14.43
CA PRO A 218 4.86 8.85 -13.60
C PRO A 218 4.76 8.58 -12.10
N PHE A 219 3.98 7.57 -11.68
CA PHE A 219 3.91 7.19 -10.27
C PHE A 219 5.22 6.58 -9.78
N ARG A 220 5.91 5.78 -10.59
CA ARG A 220 7.25 5.27 -10.26
C ARG A 220 8.29 6.39 -10.15
N ALA A 221 8.21 7.42 -11.01
CA ALA A 221 9.13 8.56 -10.98
C ALA A 221 9.08 9.31 -9.64
N LEU A 222 7.91 9.38 -9.01
CA LEU A 222 7.75 9.94 -7.65
C LEU A 222 8.57 9.17 -6.60
N PHE A 223 8.82 7.88 -6.83
CA PHE A 223 9.51 6.97 -5.92
C PHE A 223 10.86 6.51 -6.50
N ASN A 224 11.57 7.42 -7.17
CA ASN A 224 12.93 7.18 -7.68
C ASN A 224 13.00 5.97 -8.63
N GLY A 225 11.94 5.74 -9.41
CA GLY A 225 11.81 4.62 -10.33
C GLY A 225 11.37 3.30 -9.68
N GLY A 226 11.23 3.24 -8.36
CA GLY A 226 10.74 2.07 -7.63
C GLY A 226 9.26 1.77 -7.85
N ARG A 227 8.80 0.60 -7.39
CA ARG A 227 7.38 0.24 -7.32
C ARG A 227 6.79 0.84 -6.03
N PRO A 228 5.93 1.87 -6.10
CA PRO A 228 5.33 2.41 -4.89
C PRO A 228 4.31 1.42 -4.32
N GLY A 229 4.21 1.36 -2.99
CA GLY A 229 3.06 0.72 -2.34
C GLY A 229 1.84 1.64 -2.35
N LEU A 230 0.63 1.08 -2.36
CA LEU A 230 -0.62 1.83 -2.44
C LEU A 230 -0.75 2.87 -1.31
N LYS A 231 -0.45 2.48 -0.07
CA LYS A 231 -0.44 3.39 1.09
C LYS A 231 0.44 4.63 0.89
N ALA A 232 1.69 4.42 0.46
CA ALA A 232 2.61 5.53 0.25
C ALA A 232 2.20 6.42 -0.93
N LEU A 233 1.66 5.81 -1.99
CA LEU A 233 1.19 6.53 -3.18
C LEU A 233 -0.05 7.37 -2.88
N THR A 234 -1.01 6.82 -2.14
CA THR A 234 -2.25 7.50 -1.74
C THR A 234 -2.01 8.61 -0.73
N GLU A 235 -1.13 8.38 0.25
CA GLU A 235 -0.73 9.44 1.19
C GLU A 235 -0.10 10.62 0.44
N ARG A 236 0.79 10.32 -0.52
CA ARG A 236 1.51 11.35 -1.25
C ARG A 236 0.68 12.12 -2.27
N LEU A 237 -0.19 11.44 -3.02
CA LEU A 237 -0.95 12.06 -4.10
C LEU A 237 -2.35 12.53 -3.71
N LEU A 238 -2.95 11.89 -2.71
CA LEU A 238 -4.31 12.17 -2.27
C LEU A 238 -4.35 12.79 -0.86
N GLY A 239 -3.22 12.87 -0.15
CA GLY A 239 -3.18 13.32 1.23
C GLY A 239 -3.92 12.39 2.20
N ARG A 240 -4.19 11.15 1.80
CA ARG A 240 -5.03 10.20 2.56
C ARG A 240 -4.22 8.98 3.00
N ARG A 241 -4.16 8.76 4.30
CA ARG A 241 -3.61 7.52 4.88
C ARG A 241 -4.66 6.43 4.84
N ILE A 242 -4.33 5.33 4.19
CA ILE A 242 -5.09 4.07 4.20
C ILE A 242 -4.25 2.98 4.88
N GLN A 243 -4.83 1.79 5.11
CA GLN A 243 -4.12 0.65 5.71
C GLN A 243 -3.45 1.06 7.05
N THR A 244 -4.18 1.76 7.91
CA THR A 244 -3.74 2.14 9.27
C THR A 244 -3.90 0.99 10.26
N GLY A 245 -4.69 -0.02 9.91
CA GLY A 245 -4.83 -1.29 10.60
C GLY A 245 -4.81 -2.44 9.60
N ARG A 246 -5.87 -3.25 9.61
CA ARG A 246 -6.12 -4.26 8.58
C ARG A 246 -6.41 -3.58 7.24
N HIS A 247 -6.12 -4.29 6.16
CA HIS A 247 -6.48 -3.90 4.81
C HIS A 247 -7.98 -4.12 4.62
N ASP A 248 -8.54 -3.32 3.72
CA ASP A 248 -9.94 -3.40 3.32
C ASP A 248 -9.98 -3.21 1.81
N SER A 249 -10.26 -4.30 1.10
CA SER A 249 -10.26 -4.34 -0.36
C SER A 249 -11.20 -3.32 -1.01
N VAL A 250 -12.30 -2.94 -0.35
CA VAL A 250 -13.16 -1.85 -0.85
C VAL A 250 -12.41 -0.52 -0.82
N THR A 251 -11.84 -0.14 0.32
CA THR A 251 -11.06 1.09 0.49
C THR A 251 -9.88 1.13 -0.48
N ASP A 252 -9.19 0.00 -0.67
CA ASP A 252 -8.00 -0.10 -1.51
C ASP A 252 -8.37 -0.01 -3.01
N ALA A 253 -9.47 -0.65 -3.44
CA ALA A 253 -10.02 -0.50 -4.78
C ALA A 253 -10.47 0.95 -5.07
N GLN A 254 -11.13 1.61 -4.10
CA GLN A 254 -11.54 3.01 -4.22
C GLN A 254 -10.32 3.95 -4.30
N ALA A 255 -9.29 3.70 -3.48
CA ALA A 255 -8.07 4.50 -3.48
C ALA A 255 -7.34 4.37 -4.82
N THR A 256 -7.27 3.15 -5.34
CA THR A 256 -6.71 2.83 -6.65
C THR A 256 -7.47 3.51 -7.79
N MET A 257 -8.81 3.48 -7.77
CA MET A 257 -9.66 4.21 -8.72
C MET A 257 -9.43 5.72 -8.63
N ARG A 258 -9.28 6.27 -7.42
CA ARG A 258 -9.04 7.69 -7.20
C ARG A 258 -7.68 8.13 -7.76
N LEU A 259 -6.63 7.33 -7.53
CA LEU A 259 -5.31 7.54 -8.13
C LEU A 259 -5.37 7.55 -9.66
N TYR A 260 -6.05 6.58 -10.26
CA TYR A 260 -6.25 6.57 -11.72
C TYR A 260 -7.00 7.81 -12.19
N THR A 261 -8.10 8.17 -11.52
CA THR A 261 -8.93 9.33 -11.88
C THR A 261 -8.13 10.63 -11.86
N LEU A 262 -7.20 10.78 -10.91
CA LEU A 262 -6.30 11.92 -10.79
C LEU A 262 -5.50 12.17 -12.07
N VAL A 263 -5.01 11.12 -12.71
CA VAL A 263 -4.13 11.19 -13.89
C VAL A 263 -4.78 10.68 -15.17
N LYS A 264 -6.07 10.35 -15.13
CA LYS A 264 -6.82 9.68 -16.21
C LYS A 264 -6.66 10.38 -17.55
N ARG A 265 -6.79 11.72 -17.57
CA ARG A 265 -6.67 12.52 -18.80
C ARG A 265 -5.34 12.28 -19.49
N ARG A 266 -4.25 12.40 -18.73
CA ARG A 266 -2.87 12.19 -19.20
C ARG A 266 -2.63 10.73 -19.59
N TRP A 267 -2.95 9.79 -18.71
CA TRP A 267 -2.72 8.37 -18.94
C TRP A 267 -3.43 7.88 -20.22
N GLU A 268 -4.71 8.22 -20.40
CA GLU A 268 -5.45 7.78 -21.59
C GLU A 268 -4.97 8.49 -22.88
N ALA A 269 -4.51 9.73 -22.81
CA ALA A 269 -3.90 10.43 -23.95
C ALA A 269 -2.58 9.76 -24.38
N GLU A 270 -1.71 9.43 -23.42
CA GLU A 270 -0.44 8.72 -23.67
C GLU A 270 -0.69 7.35 -24.34
N LEU A 271 -1.70 6.60 -23.88
CA LEU A 271 -2.06 5.32 -24.48
C LEU A 271 -2.58 5.48 -25.92
N LYS A 272 -3.39 6.50 -26.19
CA LYS A 272 -3.88 6.79 -27.55
C LYS A 272 -2.75 7.17 -28.49
N ALA A 273 -1.84 8.06 -28.06
CA ALA A 273 -0.69 8.48 -28.84
C ALA A 273 0.23 7.29 -29.17
N ASN A 274 0.51 6.43 -28.18
CA ASN A 274 1.33 5.23 -28.39
C ASN A 274 0.69 4.23 -29.37
N LYS A 275 -0.64 4.09 -29.35
CA LYS A 275 -1.35 3.26 -30.32
C LYS A 275 -1.29 3.85 -31.74
N ALA A 276 -1.46 5.18 -31.87
CA ALA A 276 -1.35 5.86 -33.15
C ALA A 276 0.06 5.75 -33.75
N GLY A 277 1.11 5.97 -32.94
CA GLY A 277 2.51 5.81 -33.36
C GLY A 277 2.83 4.38 -33.83
N LYS A 278 2.34 3.37 -33.11
CA LYS A 278 2.50 1.96 -33.53
C LYS A 278 1.77 1.64 -34.83
N LYS A 279 0.57 2.21 -35.05
CA LYS A 279 -0.19 2.03 -36.30
C LYS A 279 0.58 2.64 -37.48
N LEU A 280 1.08 3.86 -37.33
CA LEU A 280 1.90 4.54 -38.36
C LEU A 280 3.17 3.75 -38.69
N ALA A 281 3.88 3.26 -37.68
CA ALA A 281 5.07 2.43 -37.87
C ALA A 281 4.73 1.13 -38.63
N ALA A 282 3.67 0.42 -38.24
CA ALA A 282 3.26 -0.82 -38.90
C ALA A 282 2.85 -0.62 -40.37
N THR A 283 2.15 0.48 -40.70
CA THR A 283 1.79 0.83 -42.09
C THR A 283 3.03 1.14 -42.93
N SER A 284 4.03 1.84 -42.36
CA SER A 284 5.28 2.16 -43.07
C SER A 284 6.17 0.93 -43.34
N THR A 285 6.15 -0.08 -42.46
CA THR A 285 6.89 -1.33 -42.66
C THR A 285 6.19 -2.26 -43.68
N GLY A 286 4.85 -2.23 -43.74
CA GLY A 286 4.08 -2.96 -44.75
C GLY A 286 4.27 -2.41 -46.18
N ALA A 287 4.39 -1.08 -46.33
CA ALA A 287 4.63 -0.45 -47.63
C ALA A 287 6.02 -0.75 -48.21
N LYS A 288 7.06 -0.89 -47.36
CA LYS A 288 8.41 -1.27 -47.82
C LYS A 288 8.53 -2.72 -48.30
N LYS A 289 7.62 -3.61 -47.89
CA LYS A 289 7.65 -5.03 -48.31
C LYS A 289 6.98 -5.29 -49.66
N LEU A 290 6.22 -4.32 -50.20
CA LEU A 290 5.56 -4.44 -51.51
C LEU A 290 6.38 -3.89 -52.70
N GLN A 291 7.56 -3.32 -52.45
CA GLN A 291 8.44 -2.77 -53.50
C GLN A 291 9.65 -3.65 -53.82
N ASP A 292 9.74 -4.86 -53.25
CA ASP A 292 10.92 -5.75 -53.34
C ASP A 292 10.61 -7.09 -54.04
N THR A 293 9.56 -7.14 -54.89
CA THR A 293 9.17 -8.37 -55.63
C THR A 293 8.84 -8.13 -57.10
N THR A 294 9.42 -7.10 -57.73
CA THR A 294 9.29 -6.88 -59.19
C THR A 294 10.66 -6.54 -59.77
N GLY A 295 11.38 -7.58 -60.17
CA GLY A 295 12.69 -7.44 -60.81
C GLY A 295 13.36 -8.80 -60.81
N ASP A 296 13.11 -9.56 -61.87
CA ASP A 296 13.97 -10.57 -62.49
C ASP A 296 13.10 -11.67 -63.10
N ASP A 297 12.55 -11.39 -64.28
CA ASP A 297 12.10 -12.38 -65.26
C ASP A 297 12.06 -11.67 -66.61
N ASP A 298 13.22 -11.58 -67.28
CA ASP A 298 13.38 -11.41 -68.73
C ASP A 298 14.87 -11.57 -69.07
N ASP A 299 15.25 -12.70 -69.70
CA ASP A 299 15.92 -12.73 -71.01
C ASP A 299 16.52 -14.13 -71.33
N GLU A 300 15.99 -14.69 -72.43
CA GLU A 300 16.49 -15.72 -73.39
C GLU A 300 17.06 -17.07 -72.92
#